data_AF-G5ZY15-F1
#
_entry.id   AF-G5ZY15-F1
#
_cell.length_a   1.000
_cell.length_b   1.000
_cell.length_c   1.000
_cell.angle_alpha   90.00
_cell.angle_beta   90.00
_cell.angle_gamma   90.00
#
_symmetry.space_group_name_H-M   'P 1'
#
loop_
_entity.id
_entity.type
_entity.pdbx_description
1 polymer ?
#
loop_
_entity_poly.entity_id
_entity_poly.type
_entity_poly.pdbx_seq_one_letter_code
_entity_poly.pdbx_strand_id
1 'polypeptide(L)'
;MPKITFIKADGSEHALDVENGSTLMEAGRDHNMGLEGTCGGSLSCATCHVYFSDADYARVGAPSDDEMDMLELAFGLTETSRLGCQIRVDDTLDGLTVKVPDDL
;
A
#
# COMPACT_ATOMS: atom_id res chain seq x y z
N MET A 1 15.25 -7.08 -6.18
CA MET A 1 14.42 -5.87 -5.99
C MET A 1 13.21 -6.05 -6.87
N PRO A 2 12.07 -6.44 -6.27
CA PRO A 2 10.81 -6.54 -6.98
C PRO A 2 10.42 -5.21 -7.62
N LYS A 3 9.87 -5.27 -8.82
CA LYS A 3 9.32 -4.10 -9.50
C LYS A 3 7.87 -3.91 -9.11
N ILE A 4 7.55 -2.78 -8.47
CA ILE A 4 6.21 -2.44 -7.99
C ILE A 4 5.70 -1.21 -8.75
N THR A 5 4.49 -1.28 -9.29
CA THR A 5 3.85 -0.16 -9.99
C THR A 5 2.87 0.56 -9.06
N PHE A 6 3.12 1.84 -8.80
CA PHE A 6 2.20 2.72 -8.08
C PHE A 6 1.33 3.48 -9.07
N ILE A 7 0.01 3.38 -8.91
CA ILE A 7 -0.98 4.16 -9.65
C ILE A 7 -1.50 5.25 -8.72
N LYS A 8 -1.20 6.50 -9.03
CA LYS A 8 -1.67 7.65 -8.25
C LYS A 8 -3.14 7.95 -8.55
N ALA A 9 -3.76 8.81 -7.74
CA ALA A 9 -5.15 9.23 -7.91
C ALA A 9 -5.44 9.86 -9.29
N ASP A 10 -4.46 10.54 -9.89
CA ASP A 10 -4.54 11.10 -11.24
C ASP A 10 -4.42 10.06 -12.38
N GLY A 11 -4.23 8.79 -12.03
CA GLY A 11 -4.05 7.68 -12.96
C GLY A 11 -2.63 7.54 -13.51
N SER A 12 -1.68 8.37 -13.09
CA SER A 12 -0.28 8.20 -13.47
C SER A 12 0.33 6.95 -12.84
N GLU A 13 1.05 6.19 -13.66
CA GLU A 13 1.71 4.95 -13.25
C GLU A 13 3.22 5.17 -13.09
N HIS A 14 3.76 4.69 -11.97
CA HIS A 14 5.17 4.83 -11.60
C HIS A 14 5.71 3.48 -11.17
N ALA A 15 6.60 2.90 -11.98
CA ALA A 15 7.23 1.63 -11.64
C ALA A 15 8.54 1.88 -10.88
N LEU A 16 8.67 1.25 -9.72
CA LEU A 16 9.80 1.40 -8.80
C LEU A 16 10.45 0.04 -8.53
N ASP A 17 11.77 -0.01 -8.49
CA ASP A 17 12.50 -1.15 -7.95
C ASP A 17 12.54 -1.00 -6.41
N VAL A 18 11.89 -1.92 -5.69
CA VAL A 18 11.76 -1.87 -4.24
C VAL A 18 12.68 -2.90 -3.59
N GLU A 19 13.32 -2.54 -2.47
CA GLU A 19 14.16 -3.47 -1.73
C GLU A 19 13.32 -4.49 -0.96
N ASN A 20 13.77 -5.74 -0.93
CA ASN A 20 13.13 -6.75 -0.10
C ASN A 20 13.26 -6.38 1.38
N GLY A 21 12.18 -6.56 2.14
CA GLY A 21 12.10 -6.21 3.55
C GLY A 21 11.56 -4.80 3.82
N SER A 22 11.60 -3.88 2.84
CA SER A 22 10.88 -2.61 2.90
C SER A 22 9.37 -2.84 2.85
N THR A 23 8.60 -1.88 3.35
CA THR A 23 7.15 -1.88 3.23
C THR A 23 6.70 -1.08 2.00
N LEU A 24 5.48 -1.34 1.50
CA LEU A 24 4.90 -0.54 0.43
C LEU A 24 4.75 0.93 0.83
N MET A 25 4.48 1.20 2.11
CA MET A 25 4.44 2.56 2.65
C MET A 25 5.78 3.26 2.54
N GLU A 26 6.88 2.64 2.99
CA GLU A 26 8.21 3.23 2.88
C GLU A 26 8.58 3.49 1.42
N ALA A 27 8.39 2.50 0.55
CA ALA A 27 8.67 2.64 -0.87
C ALA A 27 7.88 3.78 -1.52
N GLY A 28 6.57 3.84 -1.26
CA GLY A 28 5.69 4.88 -1.79
C GLY A 28 6.00 6.28 -1.24
N ARG A 29 6.26 6.39 0.06
CA ARG A 29 6.61 7.66 0.71
C ARG A 29 7.93 8.20 0.20
N ASP A 30 8.98 7.38 0.21
CA ASP A 30 10.34 7.80 -0.12
C ASP A 30 10.47 8.18 -1.62
N HIS A 31 9.54 7.71 -2.46
CA HIS A 31 9.44 8.08 -3.87
C HIS A 31 8.32 9.08 -4.20
N ASN A 32 7.65 9.68 -3.22
CA ASN A 32 6.60 10.70 -3.40
C ASN A 32 5.35 10.22 -4.17
N MET A 33 4.93 8.98 -3.91
CA MET A 33 3.74 8.37 -4.53
C MET A 33 2.42 8.78 -3.84
N GLY A 34 2.48 9.55 -2.76
CA GLY A 34 1.30 10.02 -2.01
C GLY A 34 0.98 9.20 -0.76
N LEU A 35 1.87 8.29 -0.33
CA LEU A 35 1.74 7.64 0.96
C LEU A 35 2.44 8.47 2.03
N GLU A 36 1.72 8.82 3.10
CA GLU A 36 2.30 9.58 4.21
C GLU A 36 2.86 8.66 5.29
N GLY A 37 2.04 7.73 5.80
CA GLY A 37 2.42 6.85 6.90
C GLY A 37 2.77 7.60 8.18
N THR A 38 1.89 8.50 8.63
CA THR A 38 2.12 9.47 9.73
C THR A 38 2.56 8.84 11.05
N CYS A 39 2.09 7.62 11.36
CA CYS A 39 2.51 6.89 12.58
C CYS A 39 3.84 6.11 12.44
N GLY A 40 4.54 6.24 11.29
CA GLY A 40 5.77 5.52 11.00
C GLY A 40 5.60 4.00 10.84
N GLY A 41 4.40 3.52 10.54
CA GLY A 41 4.13 2.08 10.38
C GLY A 41 3.75 1.34 11.67
N SER A 42 3.50 2.06 12.76
CA SER A 42 3.14 1.51 14.07
C SER A 42 1.69 1.03 14.20
N LEU A 43 0.97 0.89 13.08
CA LEU A 43 -0.45 0.51 13.03
C LEU A 43 -1.34 1.41 13.92
N SER A 44 -1.13 2.72 13.86
CA SER A 44 -1.86 3.71 14.68
C SER A 44 -2.47 4.84 13.86
N CYS A 45 -2.55 4.69 12.54
CA CYS A 45 -3.22 5.61 11.62
C CYS A 45 -3.61 4.87 10.32
N ALA A 46 -4.36 5.54 9.45
CA ALA A 46 -4.76 5.01 8.14
C ALA A 46 -4.12 5.74 6.94
N THR A 47 -3.18 6.67 7.13
CA THR A 47 -2.61 7.53 6.07
C THR A 47 -1.61 6.83 5.13
N CYS A 48 -1.55 5.50 5.17
CA CYS A 48 -0.81 4.67 4.21
C CYS A 48 -1.72 3.68 3.49
N HIS A 49 -3.02 3.97 3.50
CA HIS A 49 -4.05 3.19 2.82
C HIS A 49 -3.78 3.10 1.32
N VAL A 50 -3.94 1.89 0.78
CA VAL A 50 -3.81 1.56 -0.63
C VAL A 50 -4.87 0.54 -1.04
N TYR A 51 -5.11 0.43 -2.35
CA TYR A 51 -6.02 -0.55 -2.95
C TYR A 51 -5.28 -1.47 -3.92
N PHE A 52 -5.88 -2.64 -4.12
CA PHE A 52 -5.38 -3.66 -5.04
C PHE A 52 -6.47 -4.13 -6.01
N SER A 53 -6.03 -4.68 -7.14
CA SER A 53 -6.88 -5.58 -7.94
C SER A 53 -7.15 -6.88 -7.16
N ASP A 54 -8.20 -7.63 -7.49
CA ASP A 54 -8.47 -8.91 -6.81
C ASP A 54 -7.28 -9.89 -6.90
N ALA A 55 -6.61 -9.89 -8.06
CA ALA A 55 -5.43 -10.73 -8.30
C ALA A 55 -4.25 -10.33 -7.43
N ASP A 56 -3.98 -9.04 -7.29
CA ASP A 56 -2.89 -8.53 -6.44
C ASP A 56 -3.24 -8.61 -4.95
N TYR A 57 -4.50 -8.41 -4.60
CA TYR A 57 -5.01 -8.56 -3.24
C TYR A 57 -4.79 -9.98 -2.72
N ALA A 58 -5.07 -10.98 -3.56
CA ALA A 58 -4.82 -12.39 -3.23
C ALA A 58 -3.33 -12.69 -2.96
N ARG A 59 -2.41 -11.90 -3.52
CA ARG A 59 -0.95 -12.04 -3.30
C ARG A 59 -0.50 -11.38 -2.00
N VAL A 60 -1.02 -10.20 -1.67
CA VAL A 60 -0.67 -9.47 -0.43
C VAL A 60 -1.41 -9.99 0.81
N GLY A 61 -2.49 -10.73 0.61
CA GLY A 61 -3.31 -11.31 1.68
C GLY A 61 -4.32 -10.33 2.28
N ALA A 62 -5.15 -10.86 3.17
CA ALA A 62 -6.13 -10.09 3.93
C ALA A 62 -5.45 -9.28 5.06
N PRO A 63 -6.04 -8.14 5.48
CA PRO A 63 -5.57 -7.44 6.66
C PRO A 63 -5.80 -8.30 7.92
N SER A 64 -4.99 -8.05 8.95
CA SER A 64 -5.28 -8.54 10.30
C SER A 64 -6.47 -7.81 10.92
N ASP A 65 -7.03 -8.33 12.02
CA ASP A 65 -8.12 -7.66 12.74
C ASP A 65 -7.71 -6.25 13.21
N ASP A 66 -6.51 -6.11 13.81
CA ASP A 66 -5.97 -4.80 14.24
C ASP A 66 -5.76 -3.84 13.04
N GLU A 67 -5.38 -4.38 11.88
CA GLU A 67 -5.26 -3.58 10.66
C GLU A 67 -6.64 -3.15 10.14
N MET A 68 -7.64 -4.04 10.23
CA MET A 68 -9.01 -3.74 9.84
C MET A 68 -9.61 -2.64 10.72
N ASP A 69 -9.40 -2.68 12.03
CA ASP A 69 -9.84 -1.63 12.97
C ASP A 69 -9.31 -0.24 12.55
N MET A 70 -8.07 -0.17 12.04
CA MET A 70 -7.51 1.08 11.53
C MET A 70 -8.06 1.44 10.15
N LEU A 71 -8.29 0.46 9.27
CA LEU A 71 -8.87 0.66 7.95
C LEU A 71 -10.31 1.17 7.99
N GLU A 72 -11.10 0.84 9.02
CA GLU A 72 -12.45 1.40 9.22
C GLU A 72 -12.45 2.93 9.37
N LEU A 73 -11.31 3.51 9.75
CA LEU A 73 -11.11 4.95 9.85
C LEU A 73 -10.65 5.58 8.53
N ALA A 74 -10.30 4.76 7.53
CA ALA A 74 -9.81 5.22 6.23
C ALA A 74 -10.95 5.75 5.35
N PHE A 75 -10.67 6.81 4.60
CA PHE A 75 -11.60 7.29 3.59
C PHE A 75 -11.62 6.33 2.39
N GLY A 76 -12.81 6.03 1.87
CA GLY A 76 -12.94 5.20 0.66
C GLY A 76 -12.61 3.71 0.84
N LEU A 77 -12.71 3.16 2.05
CA LEU A 77 -12.49 1.74 2.34
C LEU A 77 -13.21 0.81 1.33
N THR A 78 -12.47 -0.14 0.75
CA THR A 78 -12.97 -1.20 -0.12
C THR A 78 -12.56 -2.58 0.40
N GLU A 79 -13.09 -3.64 -0.21
CA GLU A 79 -12.76 -5.04 0.13
C GLU A 79 -11.29 -5.41 -0.14
N THR A 80 -10.61 -4.67 -1.01
CA THR A 80 -9.19 -4.89 -1.38
C THR A 80 -8.27 -3.84 -0.77
N SER A 81 -8.75 -3.08 0.21
CA SER A 81 -7.94 -2.13 0.97
C SER A 81 -6.93 -2.82 1.87
N ARG A 82 -5.73 -2.23 1.97
CA ARG A 82 -4.73 -2.57 2.99
C ARG A 82 -4.02 -1.31 3.47
N LEU A 83 -3.36 -1.40 4.62
CA LEU A 83 -2.38 -0.42 5.05
C LEU A 83 -1.01 -0.82 4.48
N GLY A 84 -0.45 0.01 3.61
CA GLY A 84 0.81 -0.27 2.93
C GLY A 84 1.99 -0.49 3.88
N CYS A 85 1.91 -0.03 5.12
CA CYS A 85 2.93 -0.28 6.14
C CYS A 85 2.91 -1.72 6.70
N GLN A 86 1.81 -2.44 6.52
CA GLN A 86 1.66 -3.84 6.96
C GLN A 86 2.02 -4.85 5.84
N ILE A 87 2.39 -4.35 4.66
CA ILE A 87 2.79 -5.18 3.52
C ILE A 87 4.31 -5.04 3.34
N ARG A 88 5.05 -6.08 3.72
CA ARG A 88 6.48 -6.20 3.47
C ARG A 88 6.71 -6.76 2.07
N VAL A 89 7.63 -6.13 1.34
CA VAL A 89 7.99 -6.51 -0.02
C VAL A 89 8.98 -7.68 0.01
N ASP A 90 8.70 -8.68 -0.79
CA ASP A 90 9.59 -9.79 -1.12
C ASP A 90 9.47 -10.16 -2.61
N ASP A 91 10.30 -11.09 -3.08
CA ASP A 91 10.35 -11.50 -4.49
C ASP A 91 9.03 -12.08 -5.04
N THR A 92 8.10 -12.50 -4.18
CA THR A 92 6.78 -12.99 -4.61
C THR A 92 5.85 -11.85 -5.05
N LEU A 93 6.17 -10.61 -4.67
CA LEU A 93 5.44 -9.40 -5.03
C LEU A 93 6.01 -8.72 -6.29
N ASP A 94 6.94 -9.34 -7.01
CA ASP A 94 7.42 -8.80 -8.28
C ASP A 94 6.26 -8.59 -9.29
N GLY A 95 6.20 -7.41 -9.90
CA GLY A 95 5.12 -6.99 -10.78
C GLY A 95 3.81 -6.61 -10.09
N LEU A 96 3.78 -6.48 -8.76
CA LEU A 96 2.60 -6.00 -8.01
C LEU A 96 2.21 -4.59 -8.46
N THR A 97 0.90 -4.36 -8.60
CA THR A 97 0.34 -3.03 -8.83
C THR A 97 -0.41 -2.55 -7.59
N VAL A 98 -0.12 -1.32 -7.16
CA VAL A 98 -0.67 -0.67 -5.96
C VAL A 98 -1.36 0.61 -6.40
N LYS A 99 -2.61 0.81 -5.99
CA LYS A 99 -3.32 2.08 -6.24
C LYS A 99 -3.36 2.92 -4.97
N VAL A 100 -3.01 4.19 -5.09
CA VAL A 100 -3.04 5.18 -4.01
C VAL A 100 -4.37 5.94 -4.05
N PRO A 101 -5.11 6.07 -2.92
CA PRO A 101 -6.29 6.91 -2.83
C PRO A 101 -5.98 8.38 -3.16
N ASP A 102 -7.02 9.13 -3.49
CA ASP A 102 -6.95 10.59 -3.55
C ASP A 102 -7.08 11.17 -2.13
N ASP A 103 -6.45 12.30 -1.88
CA ASP A 103 -6.46 12.99 -0.57
C ASP A 103 -7.75 13.81 -0.34
N LEU A 104 -8.80 13.57 -1.13
CA LEU A 104 -10.03 14.38 -1.20
C LEU A 104 -11.23 13.74 -0.48
#